data_AF-A0A2V8LJ54-F1
#
_entry.id   AF-A0A2V8LJ54-F1
#
_cell.length_a   1.000
_cell.length_b   1.000
_cell.length_c   1.000
_cell.angle_alpha   90.00
_cell.angle_beta   90.00
_cell.angle_gamma   90.00
#
_symmetry.space_group_name_H-M   'P 1'
#
loop_
_entity.id
_entity.type
_entity.pdbx_description
1 polymer ?
#
loop_
_entity_poly.entity_id
_entity_poly.type
_entity_poly.pdbx_seq_one_letter_code
_entity_poly.pdbx_strand_id
1 'polypeptide(L)'
;MKPSPLFPLTGRPSGKAQSVWSPTTDLRRRWPASMLLWGVIPVVLLSIGGALIYARAFAPAPISDAHERASMNLKPPIANHANAGSCTSCHAWSTNMEKQCSSCHTTDAFKATVIKPHVSAGIGCIDCHAEHRGSQFNAIDGALLSCFECHNDRNKKFYNGKSVATPHGGTFGYPVVNGHWKWAGLDADEMSVRKDTLKLERLPSDTEDQWRSKQFHAVHLYRVRAVGGLPGNKEGELSCSSCHATRDPIDLRTPRTTCGKCHNGQVDARAGGQVIASDKPNCTSCHVQHLQDKRHWNPGLLSTDYADYTDRK
;
A
#
# COMPACT_ATOMS: atom_id res chain seq x y z
N MET A 1 -17.91 57.26 -6.05
CA MET A 1 -17.39 56.57 -4.84
C MET A 1 -18.11 57.12 -3.62
N LYS A 2 -18.65 56.28 -2.73
CA LYS A 2 -19.20 56.75 -1.44
C LYS A 2 -18.05 57.11 -0.49
N PRO A 3 -18.14 58.18 0.31
CA PRO A 3 -17.15 58.47 1.35
C PRO A 3 -17.15 57.36 2.43
N SER A 4 -15.99 57.13 3.04
CA SER A 4 -15.84 56.17 4.14
C SER A 4 -16.69 56.60 5.35
N PRO A 5 -17.34 55.66 6.09
CA PRO A 5 -18.17 56.00 7.26
C PRO A 5 -17.44 56.72 8.40
N LEU A 6 -16.10 56.75 8.36
CA LEU A 6 -15.24 57.36 9.38
C LEU A 6 -14.89 58.82 9.10
N PHE A 7 -15.37 59.43 8.01
CA PHE A 7 -15.23 60.87 7.80
C PHE A 7 -16.28 61.63 8.62
N PRO A 8 -15.91 62.50 9.57
CA PRO A 8 -16.86 63.30 10.31
C PRO A 8 -17.55 64.29 9.38
N LEU A 9 -18.82 64.01 9.07
CA LEU A 9 -19.71 64.96 8.41
C LEU A 9 -19.88 66.18 9.33
N THR A 10 -19.84 67.38 8.74
CA THR A 10 -19.65 68.64 9.44
C THR A 10 -20.77 68.98 10.42
N GLY A 11 -20.58 68.66 11.71
CA GLY A 11 -21.36 69.17 12.83
C GLY A 11 -20.45 69.92 13.79
N ARG A 12 -20.81 71.16 14.17
CA ARG A 12 -20.10 71.94 15.20
C ARG A 12 -20.42 71.38 16.60
N PRO A 13 -19.44 70.87 17.37
CA PRO A 13 -19.69 70.42 18.74
C PRO A 13 -19.56 71.58 19.74
N SER A 14 -20.62 71.90 20.48
CA SER A 14 -20.58 72.85 21.60
C SER A 14 -20.28 72.13 22.92
N GLY A 15 -19.04 72.23 23.43
CA GLY A 15 -18.67 71.68 24.73
C GLY A 15 -17.17 71.76 25.02
N LYS A 16 -16.77 72.05 26.27
CA LYS A 16 -15.37 72.28 26.70
C LYS A 16 -14.53 70.99 26.84
N ALA A 17 -14.72 70.03 25.95
CA ALA A 17 -13.95 68.78 25.90
C ALA A 17 -13.80 68.27 24.46
N GLN A 18 -13.43 69.15 23.53
CA GLN A 18 -12.87 68.69 22.26
C GLN A 18 -11.41 68.30 22.50
N SER A 19 -11.08 67.02 22.32
CA SER A 19 -9.69 66.61 22.19
C SER A 19 -9.10 67.34 20.97
N VAL A 20 -8.12 68.21 21.19
CA VAL A 20 -7.40 68.92 20.11
C VAL A 20 -6.40 67.97 19.47
N TRP A 21 -6.90 66.82 19.01
CA TRP A 21 -6.14 65.88 18.21
C TRP A 21 -6.07 66.44 16.80
N SER A 22 -5.05 67.26 16.56
CA SER A 22 -4.62 67.54 15.20
C SER A 22 -4.00 66.26 14.65
N PRO A 23 -4.46 65.74 13.50
CA PRO A 23 -3.79 64.62 12.86
C PRO A 23 -2.34 65.02 12.61
N THR A 24 -1.42 64.20 13.10
CA THR A 24 -0.02 64.27 12.71
C THR A 24 0.08 64.12 11.18
N THR A 25 1.15 64.66 10.59
CA THR A 25 1.23 64.84 9.12
C THR A 25 1.24 63.53 8.33
N ASP A 26 1.55 62.42 8.99
CA ASP A 26 1.44 61.04 8.52
C ASP A 26 0.00 60.60 8.19
N LEU A 27 -1.00 61.09 8.95
CA LEU A 27 -2.41 60.76 8.73
C LEU A 27 -3.13 61.76 7.81
N ARG A 28 -2.50 62.90 7.53
CA ARG A 28 -3.04 63.95 6.65
C ARG A 28 -2.73 63.72 5.17
N ARG A 29 -1.64 63.02 4.86
CA ARG A 29 -1.26 62.64 3.49
C ARG A 29 -1.87 61.26 3.20
N ARG A 30 -2.52 61.09 2.04
CA ARG A 30 -2.86 59.74 1.57
C ARG A 30 -1.58 58.93 1.55
N TRP A 31 -1.56 57.77 2.22
CA TRP A 31 -0.43 56.85 2.18
C TRP A 31 -0.02 56.67 0.73
N PRO A 32 1.22 57.02 0.34
CA PRO A 32 1.58 57.03 -1.06
C PRO A 32 1.47 55.58 -1.54
N ALA A 33 0.75 55.35 -2.64
CA ALA A 33 0.50 54.00 -3.15
C ALA A 33 1.81 53.23 -3.41
N SER A 34 2.92 53.96 -3.62
CA SER A 34 4.28 53.43 -3.66
C SER A 34 4.69 52.69 -2.38
N MET A 35 4.30 53.10 -1.16
CA MET A 35 4.64 52.36 0.07
C MET A 35 3.96 50.99 0.12
N LEU A 36 2.69 50.90 -0.31
CA LEU A 36 2.01 49.61 -0.44
C LEU A 36 2.65 48.76 -1.55
N LEU A 37 2.97 49.37 -2.69
CA LEU A 37 3.64 48.69 -3.81
C LEU A 37 5.02 48.14 -3.42
N TRP A 38 5.86 48.96 -2.77
CA TRP A 38 7.18 48.58 -2.27
C TRP A 38 7.13 47.61 -1.09
N GLY A 39 6.03 47.50 -0.36
CA GLY A 39 5.80 46.44 0.62
C GLY A 39 5.37 45.12 -0.02
N VAL A 40 4.49 45.18 -1.04
CA VAL A 40 3.97 43.99 -1.73
C VAL A 40 5.03 43.33 -2.62
N ILE A 41 5.83 44.09 -3.37
CA ILE A 41 6.87 43.55 -4.26
C ILE A 41 7.81 42.55 -3.57
N PRO A 42 8.51 42.89 -2.46
CA PRO A 42 9.43 41.95 -1.80
C PRO A 42 8.70 40.75 -1.20
N VAL A 43 7.48 40.92 -0.67
CA VAL A 43 6.66 39.78 -0.19
C VAL A 43 6.34 38.83 -1.33
N VAL A 44 5.86 39.34 -2.48
CA VAL A 44 5.56 38.54 -3.67
C VAL A 44 6.82 37.85 -4.22
N LEU A 45 7.95 38.55 -4.32
CA LEU A 45 9.21 37.97 -4.77
C LEU A 45 9.74 36.88 -3.83
N LEU A 46 9.65 37.09 -2.51
CA LEU A 46 10.02 36.09 -1.51
C LEU A 46 9.04 34.90 -1.51
N SER A 47 7.75 35.12 -1.73
CA SER A 47 6.76 34.04 -1.88
C SER A 47 6.99 33.22 -3.16
N ILE A 48 7.32 33.85 -4.29
CA ILE A 48 7.65 33.16 -5.54
C ILE A 48 8.97 32.40 -5.42
N GLY A 49 10.02 33.05 -4.91
CA GLY A 49 11.32 32.41 -4.67
C GLY A 49 11.19 31.24 -3.68
N GLY A 50 10.44 31.44 -2.60
CA GLY A 50 10.05 30.40 -1.65
C GLY A 50 9.34 29.24 -2.35
N ALA A 51 8.27 29.49 -3.10
CA ALA A 51 7.52 28.45 -3.81
C ALA A 51 8.40 27.64 -4.78
N LEU A 52 9.24 28.30 -5.58
CA LEU A 52 10.10 27.63 -6.56
C LEU A 52 11.23 26.81 -5.93
N ILE A 53 11.84 27.31 -4.85
CA ILE A 53 12.93 26.62 -4.15
C ILE A 53 12.39 25.49 -3.27
N TYR A 54 11.34 25.75 -2.48
CA TYR A 54 10.75 24.76 -1.58
C TYR A 54 9.90 23.70 -2.29
N ALA A 55 9.42 23.92 -3.52
CA ALA A 55 8.76 22.85 -4.28
C ALA A 55 9.62 21.59 -4.36
N ARG A 56 10.94 21.73 -4.56
CA ARG A 56 11.89 20.59 -4.55
C ARG A 56 12.21 20.04 -3.17
N ALA A 57 12.02 20.82 -2.10
CA ALA A 57 12.20 20.37 -0.73
C ALA A 57 10.98 19.56 -0.22
N PHE A 58 9.77 19.86 -0.72
CA PHE A 58 8.54 19.16 -0.36
C PHE A 58 8.15 18.05 -1.34
N ALA A 59 8.52 18.16 -2.62
CA ALA A 59 8.34 17.14 -3.65
C ALA A 59 9.68 16.90 -4.38
N PRO A 60 10.55 16.01 -3.87
CA PRO A 60 11.89 15.81 -4.43
C PRO A 60 11.88 15.21 -5.85
N ALA A 61 10.80 14.55 -6.24
CA ALA A 61 10.45 14.17 -7.61
C ALA A 61 8.92 14.20 -7.79
N PRO A 62 8.39 14.10 -9.03
CA PRO A 62 6.96 13.91 -9.26
C PRO A 62 6.42 12.68 -8.55
N ILE A 63 5.12 12.70 -8.23
CA ILE A 63 4.43 11.52 -7.71
C ILE A 63 4.12 10.55 -8.86
N SER A 64 3.73 9.32 -8.52
CA SER A 64 3.35 8.30 -9.51
C SER A 64 2.17 8.76 -10.38
N ASP A 65 2.18 8.38 -11.66
CA ASP A 65 1.10 8.66 -12.63
C ASP A 65 -0.29 8.23 -12.11
N ALA A 66 -0.35 7.25 -11.22
CA ALA A 66 -1.59 6.81 -10.60
C ALA A 66 -2.24 7.89 -9.72
N HIS A 67 -1.44 8.69 -9.02
CA HIS A 67 -1.90 9.74 -8.11
C HIS A 67 -2.01 11.13 -8.75
N GLU A 68 -1.42 11.36 -9.93
CA GLU A 68 -1.64 12.58 -10.72
C GLU A 68 -2.97 12.56 -11.52
N ARG A 69 -3.51 11.38 -11.83
CA ARG A 69 -4.77 11.23 -12.60
C ARG A 69 -5.94 11.93 -11.94
N ALA A 70 -6.73 12.65 -12.74
CA ALA A 70 -7.98 13.28 -12.33
C ALA A 70 -9.15 12.28 -12.11
N SER A 71 -9.04 11.04 -12.61
CA SER A 71 -10.06 10.00 -12.49
C SER A 71 -9.46 8.60 -12.43
N MET A 72 -10.19 7.66 -11.82
CA MET A 72 -9.76 6.26 -11.68
C MET A 72 -10.69 5.32 -12.46
N ASN A 73 -10.13 4.68 -13.49
CA ASN A 73 -10.82 3.68 -14.30
C ASN A 73 -10.26 2.28 -14.00
N LEU A 74 -10.38 1.84 -12.74
CA LEU A 74 -9.96 0.51 -12.29
C LEU A 74 -11.18 -0.32 -11.87
N LYS A 75 -11.26 -1.56 -12.35
CA LYS A 75 -12.26 -2.54 -11.95
C LYS A 75 -11.57 -3.82 -11.43
N PRO A 76 -11.88 -4.28 -10.21
CA PRO A 76 -12.63 -3.57 -9.18
C PRO A 76 -11.88 -2.32 -8.65
N PRO A 77 -12.57 -1.34 -8.03
CA PRO A 77 -11.98 -0.07 -7.59
C PRO A 77 -11.07 -0.26 -6.36
N ILE A 78 -9.87 0.33 -6.42
CA ILE A 78 -8.82 0.21 -5.38
C ILE A 78 -8.76 1.40 -4.43
N ALA A 79 -9.46 2.47 -4.79
CA ALA A 79 -9.64 3.67 -4.02
C ALA A 79 -11.02 4.26 -4.39
N ASN A 80 -11.56 5.10 -3.51
CA ASN A 80 -12.91 5.66 -3.63
C ASN A 80 -12.96 7.01 -4.37
N HIS A 81 -11.83 7.73 -4.46
CA HIS A 81 -11.65 8.91 -5.31
C HIS A 81 -10.18 9.06 -5.75
N ALA A 82 -9.94 9.83 -6.81
CA ALA A 82 -8.60 10.10 -7.33
C ALA A 82 -7.92 11.21 -6.52
N ASN A 83 -6.60 11.12 -6.32
CA ASN A 83 -5.84 12.18 -5.64
C ASN A 83 -5.66 13.44 -6.51
N ALA A 84 -5.68 13.30 -7.84
CA ALA A 84 -5.59 14.40 -8.80
C ALA A 84 -4.42 15.38 -8.54
N GLY A 85 -3.25 14.87 -8.13
CA GLY A 85 -2.07 15.68 -7.83
C GLY A 85 -2.12 16.48 -6.53
N SER A 86 -3.12 16.27 -5.67
CA SER A 86 -3.27 17.01 -4.42
C SER A 86 -2.20 16.64 -3.38
N CYS A 87 -1.24 17.53 -3.14
CA CYS A 87 -0.23 17.36 -2.09
C CYS A 87 -0.85 17.37 -0.69
N THR A 88 -1.90 18.20 -0.47
CA THR A 88 -2.52 18.39 0.84
C THR A 88 -3.35 17.20 1.31
N SER A 89 -3.82 16.35 0.37
CA SER A 89 -4.46 15.06 0.71
C SER A 89 -3.51 14.13 1.47
N CYS A 90 -2.21 14.13 1.12
CA CYS A 90 -1.20 13.31 1.78
C CYS A 90 -0.51 14.04 2.94
N HIS A 91 -0.27 15.36 2.82
CA HIS A 91 0.54 16.16 3.74
C HIS A 91 -0.27 17.08 4.67
N ALA A 92 -1.51 16.75 5.01
CA ALA A 92 -2.28 17.52 6.00
C ALA A 92 -1.68 17.40 7.42
N TRP A 93 -1.44 18.54 8.07
CA TRP A 93 -0.75 18.63 9.36
C TRP A 93 -1.41 17.84 10.52
N SER A 94 -2.72 17.60 10.46
CA SER A 94 -3.50 17.01 11.55
C SER A 94 -3.65 15.49 11.49
N THR A 95 -3.04 14.80 10.54
CA THR A 95 -3.27 13.36 10.30
C THR A 95 -2.00 12.63 9.84
N ASN A 96 -1.83 11.38 10.26
CA ASN A 96 -0.68 10.55 9.85
C ASN A 96 -0.89 9.94 8.45
N MET A 97 0.21 9.56 7.80
CA MET A 97 0.18 9.09 6.41
C MET A 97 -0.65 7.82 6.22
N GLU A 98 -0.63 6.88 7.18
CA GLU A 98 -1.45 5.66 7.15
C GLU A 98 -2.95 5.94 6.99
N LYS A 99 -3.46 6.93 7.75
CA LYS A 99 -4.85 7.36 7.65
C LYS A 99 -5.14 8.12 6.34
N GLN A 100 -4.19 8.87 5.80
CA GLN A 100 -4.37 9.50 4.48
C GLN A 100 -4.46 8.46 3.36
N CYS A 101 -3.49 7.54 3.28
CA CYS A 101 -3.51 6.44 2.31
C CYS A 101 -4.82 5.64 2.40
N SER A 102 -5.18 5.16 3.60
CA SER A 102 -6.38 4.34 3.79
C SER A 102 -7.71 5.07 3.58
N SER A 103 -7.76 6.39 3.75
CA SER A 103 -8.98 7.18 3.47
C SER A 103 -9.38 7.16 1.99
N CYS A 104 -8.39 7.24 1.09
CA CYS A 104 -8.58 7.07 -0.34
C CYS A 104 -8.75 5.58 -0.68
N HIS A 105 -7.87 4.74 -0.14
CA HIS A 105 -7.79 3.31 -0.43
C HIS A 105 -8.73 2.43 0.43
N THR A 106 -10.00 2.82 0.53
CA THR A 106 -11.07 2.00 1.11
C THR A 106 -12.31 2.02 0.22
N THR A 107 -12.69 0.86 -0.30
CA THR A 107 -13.85 0.60 -1.18
C THR A 107 -14.51 -0.72 -0.78
N ASP A 108 -15.67 -1.05 -1.37
CA ASP A 108 -16.32 -2.35 -1.18
C ASP A 108 -15.54 -3.55 -1.76
N ALA A 109 -14.45 -3.30 -2.49
CA ALA A 109 -13.64 -4.29 -3.19
C ALA A 109 -12.12 -4.07 -3.04
N PHE A 110 -11.71 -3.18 -2.12
CA PHE A 110 -10.34 -2.97 -1.66
C PHE A 110 -10.33 -2.32 -0.28
N LYS A 111 -9.48 -2.79 0.64
CA LYS A 111 -9.15 -2.03 1.84
C LYS A 111 -7.66 -2.05 2.11
N ALA A 112 -7.05 -0.88 2.14
CA ALA A 112 -5.68 -0.71 2.61
C ALA A 112 -5.59 -1.16 4.07
N THR A 113 -4.81 -2.22 4.29
CA THR A 113 -4.43 -2.70 5.61
C THR A 113 -2.97 -3.11 5.57
N VAL A 114 -2.25 -2.89 6.66
CA VAL A 114 -0.95 -3.50 6.91
C VAL A 114 -1.15 -4.67 7.88
N ILE A 115 -0.53 -5.82 7.61
CA ILE A 115 -0.69 -7.01 8.45
C ILE A 115 -0.18 -6.78 9.88
N LYS A 116 -0.83 -7.43 10.88
CA LYS A 116 -0.51 -7.27 12.31
C LYS A 116 1.01 -7.39 12.64
N PRO A 117 1.78 -8.33 12.05
CA PRO A 117 3.23 -8.40 12.27
C PRO A 117 3.98 -7.13 11.85
N HIS A 118 3.67 -6.56 10.68
CA HIS A 118 4.28 -5.34 10.17
C HIS A 118 3.89 -4.11 11.00
N VAL A 119 2.61 -3.95 11.35
CA VAL A 119 2.18 -2.88 12.28
C VAL A 119 2.90 -3.00 13.63
N SER A 120 3.04 -4.22 14.18
CA SER A 120 3.79 -4.46 15.43
C SER A 120 5.29 -4.12 15.33
N ALA A 121 5.83 -4.09 14.11
CA ALA A 121 7.22 -3.76 13.79
C ALA A 121 7.41 -2.26 13.46
N GLY A 122 6.34 -1.45 13.49
CA GLY A 122 6.37 -0.02 13.15
C GLY A 122 6.36 0.26 11.65
N ILE A 123 5.98 -0.71 10.82
CA ILE A 123 5.87 -0.61 9.36
C ILE A 123 4.46 -0.16 8.98
N GLY A 124 4.35 0.84 8.11
CA GLY A 124 3.10 1.37 7.56
C GLY A 124 3.09 1.39 6.02
N CYS A 125 2.09 2.03 5.43
CA CYS A 125 1.88 2.10 3.98
C CYS A 125 3.13 2.54 3.20
N ILE A 126 3.81 3.61 3.63
CA ILE A 126 4.92 4.21 2.88
C ILE A 126 6.26 3.46 2.97
N ASP A 127 6.40 2.52 3.90
CA ASP A 127 7.57 1.64 3.96
C ASP A 127 7.55 0.60 2.81
N CYS A 128 6.38 0.36 2.21
CA CYS A 128 6.22 -0.48 1.02
C CYS A 128 5.89 0.36 -0.23
N HIS A 129 4.89 1.24 -0.12
CA HIS A 129 4.46 2.11 -1.21
C HIS A 129 5.19 3.45 -1.13
N ALA A 130 6.42 3.46 -1.63
CA ALA A 130 7.16 4.71 -1.81
C ALA A 130 6.40 5.65 -2.76
N GLU A 131 6.53 6.95 -2.54
CA GLU A 131 6.02 8.00 -3.43
C GLU A 131 7.14 9.04 -3.66
N HIS A 132 6.96 9.95 -4.61
CA HIS A 132 8.01 10.86 -5.09
C HIS A 132 9.24 10.12 -5.65
N ARG A 133 8.99 9.09 -6.46
CA ARG A 133 10.01 8.33 -7.20
C ARG A 133 9.97 8.63 -8.71
N GLY A 134 9.16 9.60 -9.14
CA GLY A 134 8.92 9.97 -10.53
C GLY A 134 7.61 9.41 -11.07
N SER A 135 7.07 10.06 -12.11
CA SER A 135 5.78 9.73 -12.74
C SER A 135 5.68 8.27 -13.19
N GLN A 136 6.76 7.75 -13.78
CA GLN A 136 6.85 6.37 -14.28
C GLN A 136 7.09 5.31 -13.19
N PHE A 137 7.10 5.69 -11.90
CA PHE A 137 7.25 4.73 -10.81
C PHE A 137 5.96 3.92 -10.59
N ASN A 138 6.03 2.62 -10.80
CA ASN A 138 4.96 1.70 -10.44
C ASN A 138 5.01 1.37 -8.94
N ALA A 139 4.08 1.93 -8.18
CA ALA A 139 3.98 1.73 -6.73
C ALA A 139 3.65 0.28 -6.30
N ILE A 140 3.20 -0.58 -7.23
CA ILE A 140 3.05 -2.03 -6.98
C ILE A 140 4.42 -2.70 -7.04
N ASP A 141 5.19 -2.44 -8.11
CA ASP A 141 6.52 -3.02 -8.30
C ASP A 141 7.48 -2.59 -7.18
N GLY A 142 7.41 -1.32 -6.76
CA GLY A 142 8.14 -0.81 -5.60
C GLY A 142 7.82 -1.57 -4.31
N ALA A 143 6.54 -1.85 -4.03
CA ALA A 143 6.12 -2.59 -2.84
C ALA A 143 6.46 -4.09 -2.89
N LEU A 144 6.53 -4.68 -4.09
CA LEU A 144 7.03 -6.03 -4.29
C LEU A 144 8.55 -6.12 -4.05
N LEU A 145 9.30 -5.10 -4.46
CA LEU A 145 10.75 -5.01 -4.25
C LEU A 145 11.12 -4.67 -2.80
N SER A 146 10.34 -3.83 -2.10
CA SER A 146 10.63 -3.44 -0.71
C SER A 146 10.66 -4.63 0.27
N CYS A 147 9.94 -5.71 -0.06
CA CYS A 147 10.04 -6.99 0.63
C CYS A 147 11.49 -7.46 0.73
N PHE A 148 12.29 -7.32 -0.33
CA PHE A 148 13.70 -7.74 -0.38
C PHE A 148 14.66 -6.72 0.23
N GLU A 149 14.30 -5.44 0.24
CA GLU A 149 15.08 -4.41 0.94
C GLU A 149 15.12 -4.67 2.45
N CYS A 150 14.00 -5.13 3.02
CA CYS A 150 13.91 -5.50 4.43
C CYS A 150 14.28 -6.97 4.70
N HIS A 151 13.68 -7.94 4.01
CA HIS A 151 13.88 -9.36 4.27
C HIS A 151 15.09 -9.92 3.50
N ASN A 152 16.29 -9.65 4.03
CA ASN A 152 17.54 -10.23 3.55
C ASN A 152 18.55 -10.36 4.70
N ASP A 153 19.48 -11.31 4.62
CA ASP A 153 20.43 -11.60 5.71
C ASP A 153 21.49 -10.50 5.91
N ARG A 154 21.61 -9.55 4.98
CA ARG A 154 22.48 -8.37 5.13
C ARG A 154 21.82 -7.29 5.98
N ASN A 155 20.49 -7.27 6.09
CA ASN A 155 19.77 -6.32 6.92
C ASN A 155 20.10 -6.55 8.41
N LYS A 156 20.65 -5.52 9.06
CA LYS A 156 20.96 -5.50 10.50
C LYS A 156 20.03 -4.56 11.29
N LYS A 157 19.03 -3.96 10.64
CA LYS A 157 18.02 -3.12 11.29
C LYS A 157 17.11 -3.99 12.15
N PHE A 158 16.84 -3.50 13.37
CA PHE A 158 15.80 -4.03 14.23
C PHE A 158 14.54 -3.17 14.09
N TYR A 159 13.40 -3.84 14.13
CA TYR A 159 12.07 -3.26 13.96
C TYR A 159 11.28 -3.62 15.23
N ASN A 160 11.16 -2.65 16.15
CA ASN A 160 10.62 -2.85 17.51
C ASN A 160 11.23 -4.08 18.22
N GLY A 161 12.57 -4.18 18.19
CA GLY A 161 13.32 -5.28 18.83
C GLY A 161 13.37 -6.60 18.05
N LYS A 162 12.69 -6.71 16.91
CA LYS A 162 12.73 -7.91 16.04
C LYS A 162 13.67 -7.68 14.87
N SER A 163 14.49 -8.67 14.51
CA SER A 163 15.22 -8.69 13.24
C SER A 163 14.41 -9.42 12.17
N VAL A 164 14.74 -9.14 10.91
CA VAL A 164 14.26 -9.87 9.73
C VAL A 164 15.46 -10.43 8.96
N ALA A 165 15.24 -11.50 8.22
CA ALA A 165 16.24 -12.26 7.47
C ALA A 165 15.67 -12.66 6.11
N THR A 166 16.48 -13.30 5.25
CA THR A 166 16.00 -13.78 3.95
C THR A 166 14.85 -14.79 4.14
N PRO A 167 13.66 -14.61 3.54
CA PRO A 167 12.54 -15.51 3.74
C PRO A 167 12.90 -16.91 3.24
N HIS A 168 12.52 -17.93 4.00
CA HIS A 168 12.73 -19.35 3.65
C HIS A 168 14.19 -19.73 3.33
N GLY A 169 15.17 -18.92 3.75
CA GLY A 169 16.59 -19.14 3.42
C GLY A 169 16.93 -18.86 1.95
N GLY A 170 16.15 -18.02 1.27
CA GLY A 170 16.41 -17.58 -0.11
C GLY A 170 15.81 -18.46 -1.20
N THR A 171 15.11 -19.55 -0.84
CA THR A 171 14.39 -20.43 -1.78
C THR A 171 13.07 -20.85 -1.18
N PHE A 172 12.02 -21.03 -2.00
CA PHE A 172 10.83 -21.71 -1.51
C PHE A 172 11.07 -23.22 -1.43
N GLY A 173 11.09 -23.74 -0.20
CA GLY A 173 11.09 -25.17 0.08
C GLY A 173 9.78 -25.60 0.75
N TYR A 174 9.44 -26.88 0.61
CA TYR A 174 8.37 -27.51 1.37
C TYR A 174 8.58 -27.25 2.88
N PRO A 175 7.60 -26.68 3.61
CA PRO A 175 7.85 -26.02 4.89
C PRO A 175 7.91 -26.99 6.10
N VAL A 176 8.55 -28.14 5.90
CA VAL A 176 8.81 -29.16 6.92
C VAL A 176 10.32 -29.23 7.18
N VAL A 177 10.72 -29.01 8.44
CA VAL A 177 12.11 -29.02 8.90
C VAL A 177 12.22 -29.96 10.09
N ASN A 178 13.12 -30.94 10.01
CA ASN A 178 13.32 -31.98 11.03
C ASN A 178 12.02 -32.72 11.40
N GLY A 179 11.19 -33.03 10.40
CA GLY A 179 9.89 -33.71 10.58
C GLY A 179 8.72 -32.79 10.97
N HIS A 180 8.98 -31.56 11.40
CA HIS A 180 7.95 -30.63 11.89
C HIS A 180 7.63 -29.51 10.90
N TRP A 181 6.36 -29.09 10.85
CA TRP A 181 5.91 -27.95 10.06
C TRP A 181 6.42 -26.65 10.69
N LYS A 182 7.10 -25.83 9.87
CA LYS A 182 7.58 -24.49 10.24
C LYS A 182 6.66 -23.37 9.76
N TRP A 183 5.74 -23.66 8.83
CA TRP A 183 4.71 -22.71 8.45
C TRP A 183 3.67 -22.60 9.58
N ALA A 184 3.44 -21.36 10.04
CA ALA A 184 2.55 -21.06 11.16
C ALA A 184 1.06 -21.30 10.87
N GLY A 185 0.71 -21.70 9.64
CA GLY A 185 -0.67 -21.91 9.21
C GLY A 185 -1.40 -20.61 8.83
N LEU A 186 -2.70 -20.77 8.56
CA LEU A 186 -3.64 -19.66 8.48
C LEU A 186 -4.00 -19.20 9.91
N ASP A 187 -4.13 -17.89 10.12
CA ASP A 187 -4.63 -17.35 11.39
C ASP A 187 -6.16 -17.49 11.51
N ALA A 188 -6.71 -17.13 12.67
CA ALA A 188 -8.14 -17.27 12.93
C ALA A 188 -9.02 -16.37 12.04
N ASP A 189 -8.54 -15.17 11.70
CA ASP A 189 -9.28 -14.23 10.86
C ASP A 189 -9.28 -14.75 9.41
N GLU A 190 -8.11 -15.17 8.91
CA GLU A 190 -7.95 -15.74 7.57
C GLU A 190 -8.71 -17.07 7.40
N MET A 191 -8.72 -17.92 8.44
CA MET A 191 -9.50 -19.16 8.46
C MET A 191 -11.01 -18.87 8.45
N SER A 192 -11.47 -17.88 9.23
CA SER A 192 -12.90 -17.52 9.29
C SER A 192 -13.47 -17.10 7.92
N VAL A 193 -12.67 -16.36 7.14
CA VAL A 193 -13.04 -15.89 5.79
C VAL A 193 -13.01 -17.02 4.75
N ARG A 194 -12.32 -18.15 5.03
CA ARG A 194 -12.04 -19.20 4.02
C ARG A 194 -12.54 -20.60 4.37
N LYS A 195 -13.20 -20.78 5.51
CA LYS A 195 -13.69 -22.07 6.00
C LYS A 195 -14.45 -22.85 4.93
N ASP A 196 -15.39 -22.20 4.26
CA ASP A 196 -16.27 -22.81 3.26
C ASP A 196 -15.54 -23.18 1.96
N THR A 197 -14.58 -22.34 1.54
CA THR A 197 -13.70 -22.63 0.39
C THR A 197 -12.82 -23.83 0.64
N LEU A 198 -12.12 -23.84 1.78
CA LEU A 198 -11.04 -24.80 2.04
C LEU A 198 -11.55 -26.17 2.51
N LYS A 199 -12.84 -26.28 2.86
CA LYS A 199 -13.48 -27.52 3.35
C LYS A 199 -12.67 -28.16 4.49
N LEU A 200 -12.11 -27.32 5.35
CA LEU A 200 -11.21 -27.70 6.43
C LEU A 200 -11.96 -27.90 7.75
N GLU A 201 -11.75 -29.05 8.36
CA GLU A 201 -12.14 -29.33 9.74
C GLU A 201 -10.94 -29.90 10.49
N ARG A 202 -10.74 -29.41 11.73
CA ARG A 202 -9.73 -29.94 12.65
C ARG A 202 -10.38 -31.03 13.51
N LEU A 203 -9.83 -32.24 13.46
CA LEU A 203 -10.26 -33.33 14.33
C LEU A 203 -9.67 -33.15 15.74
N PRO A 204 -10.38 -33.58 16.81
CA PRO A 204 -9.83 -33.53 18.17
C PRO A 204 -8.52 -34.33 18.34
N SER A 205 -8.29 -35.32 17.49
CA SER A 205 -7.06 -36.13 17.44
C SER A 205 -5.92 -35.54 16.60
N ASP A 206 -6.14 -34.40 15.90
CA ASP A 206 -5.09 -33.78 15.09
C ASP A 206 -4.02 -33.12 15.96
N THR A 207 -2.80 -33.67 15.90
CA THR A 207 -1.58 -32.97 16.33
C THR A 207 -1.43 -31.64 15.56
N GLU A 208 -0.65 -30.69 16.10
CA GLU A 208 -0.38 -29.43 15.39
C GLU A 208 0.21 -29.67 14.00
N ASP A 209 1.18 -30.59 13.85
CA ASP A 209 1.79 -30.91 12.55
C ASP A 209 0.78 -31.48 11.54
N GLN A 210 -0.14 -32.36 11.97
CA GLN A 210 -1.23 -32.85 11.12
C GLN A 210 -2.17 -31.70 10.72
N TRP A 211 -2.49 -30.80 11.65
CA TRP A 211 -3.35 -29.65 11.37
C TRP A 211 -2.70 -28.65 10.40
N ARG A 212 -1.42 -28.31 10.57
CA ARG A 212 -0.67 -27.46 9.61
C ARG A 212 -0.56 -28.13 8.24
N SER A 213 -0.33 -29.45 8.20
CA SER A 213 -0.35 -30.22 6.96
C SER A 213 -1.70 -30.10 6.24
N LYS A 214 -2.82 -30.34 6.93
CA LYS A 214 -4.17 -30.21 6.35
C LYS A 214 -4.41 -28.80 5.79
N GLN A 215 -4.11 -27.76 6.59
CA GLN A 215 -4.23 -26.36 6.16
C GLN A 215 -3.41 -26.09 4.88
N PHE A 216 -2.16 -26.55 4.83
CA PHE A 216 -1.27 -26.29 3.70
C PHE A 216 -1.79 -26.95 2.43
N HIS A 217 -2.17 -28.23 2.50
CA HIS A 217 -2.69 -28.96 1.36
C HIS A 217 -4.00 -28.35 0.85
N ALA A 218 -4.95 -27.99 1.71
CA ALA A 218 -6.22 -27.40 1.30
C ALA A 218 -6.06 -26.06 0.58
N VAL A 219 -5.11 -25.20 1.01
CA VAL A 219 -4.82 -23.92 0.34
C VAL A 219 -4.36 -24.10 -1.11
N HIS A 220 -3.69 -25.20 -1.43
CA HIS A 220 -3.20 -25.51 -2.77
C HIS A 220 -4.23 -26.30 -3.59
N LEU A 221 -4.74 -27.41 -3.05
CA LEU A 221 -5.56 -28.38 -3.79
C LEU A 221 -6.95 -27.84 -4.20
N TYR A 222 -7.57 -26.96 -3.40
CA TYR A 222 -8.95 -26.50 -3.64
C TYR A 222 -9.04 -25.08 -4.22
N ARG A 223 -7.92 -24.52 -4.69
CA ARG A 223 -7.86 -23.13 -5.17
C ARG A 223 -6.90 -22.90 -6.32
N VAL A 224 -5.83 -23.67 -6.44
CA VAL A 224 -4.71 -23.33 -7.33
C VAL A 224 -4.77 -24.15 -8.62
N ARG A 225 -4.65 -23.51 -9.80
CA ARG A 225 -4.50 -24.18 -11.10
C ARG A 225 -3.16 -24.88 -11.23
N ALA A 226 -3.14 -25.98 -11.95
CA ALA A 226 -1.92 -26.59 -12.43
C ALA A 226 -1.30 -25.71 -13.54
N VAL A 227 -0.23 -24.98 -13.19
CA VAL A 227 0.51 -24.08 -14.09
C VAL A 227 1.95 -24.57 -14.30
N GLY A 228 2.70 -23.97 -15.24
CA GLY A 228 4.11 -24.31 -15.44
C GLY A 228 4.38 -25.78 -15.82
N GLY A 229 3.44 -26.40 -16.53
CA GLY A 229 3.50 -27.82 -16.91
C GLY A 229 3.39 -28.81 -15.74
N LEU A 230 2.81 -28.39 -14.60
CA LEU A 230 2.44 -29.32 -13.54
C LEU A 230 1.22 -30.16 -13.97
N PRO A 231 1.13 -31.45 -13.59
CA PRO A 231 -0.06 -32.26 -13.84
C PRO A 231 -1.21 -31.77 -12.94
N GLY A 232 -2.44 -31.73 -13.43
CA GLY A 232 -3.63 -31.33 -12.68
C GLY A 232 -4.62 -32.47 -12.41
N ASN A 233 -5.71 -32.17 -11.70
CA ASN A 233 -6.94 -32.99 -11.74
C ASN A 233 -7.67 -32.76 -13.09
N LYS A 234 -8.89 -33.32 -13.24
CA LYS A 234 -9.66 -33.17 -14.50
C LYS A 234 -10.14 -31.74 -14.71
N GLU A 235 -10.25 -31.01 -13.62
CA GLU A 235 -10.72 -29.64 -13.48
C GLU A 235 -9.57 -28.61 -13.70
N GLY A 236 -8.33 -29.08 -13.92
CA GLY A 236 -7.15 -28.25 -14.15
C GLY A 236 -6.52 -27.64 -12.89
N GLU A 237 -6.93 -28.10 -11.71
CA GLU A 237 -6.43 -27.70 -10.40
C GLU A 237 -5.23 -28.56 -9.95
N LEU A 238 -4.50 -28.10 -8.94
CA LEU A 238 -3.45 -28.89 -8.31
C LEU A 238 -4.03 -30.15 -7.64
N SER A 239 -3.34 -31.25 -7.85
CA SER A 239 -3.59 -32.56 -7.24
C SER A 239 -2.39 -32.96 -6.39
N CYS A 240 -2.49 -34.00 -5.56
CA CYS A 240 -1.32 -34.50 -4.83
C CYS A 240 -0.21 -35.05 -5.76
N SER A 241 -0.52 -35.39 -7.02
CA SER A 241 0.45 -35.71 -8.08
C SER A 241 1.14 -34.49 -8.70
N SER A 242 0.63 -33.27 -8.47
CA SER A 242 1.32 -32.04 -8.90
C SER A 242 2.59 -31.77 -8.10
N CYS A 243 2.61 -32.21 -6.83
CA CYS A 243 3.70 -31.93 -5.90
C CYS A 243 4.56 -33.16 -5.58
N HIS A 244 3.97 -34.36 -5.52
CA HIS A 244 4.65 -35.59 -5.10
C HIS A 244 4.75 -36.59 -6.25
N ALA A 245 5.96 -37.07 -6.56
CA ALA A 245 6.15 -38.17 -7.49
C ALA A 245 5.74 -39.52 -6.86
N THR A 246 5.99 -39.70 -5.54
CA THR A 246 5.54 -40.85 -4.76
C THR A 246 4.82 -40.40 -3.48
N ARG A 247 3.80 -41.17 -3.07
CA ARG A 247 3.03 -40.91 -1.84
C ARG A 247 3.35 -41.89 -0.72
N ASP A 248 3.93 -43.03 -1.05
CA ASP A 248 4.45 -44.00 -0.10
C ASP A 248 5.77 -44.61 -0.66
N PRO A 249 6.93 -44.27 -0.08
CA PRO A 249 7.13 -43.20 0.89
C PRO A 249 6.81 -41.81 0.29
N ILE A 250 6.44 -40.86 1.15
CA ILE A 250 6.13 -39.48 0.73
C ILE A 250 7.38 -38.81 0.16
N ASP A 251 7.30 -38.38 -1.10
CA ASP A 251 8.34 -37.59 -1.75
C ASP A 251 8.39 -36.16 -1.20
N LEU A 252 9.49 -35.82 -0.52
CA LEU A 252 9.79 -34.48 0.02
C LEU A 252 10.77 -33.67 -0.85
N ARG A 253 11.27 -34.24 -1.95
CA ARG A 253 12.22 -33.58 -2.87
C ARG A 253 11.49 -32.83 -3.98
N THR A 254 10.57 -33.49 -4.69
CA THR A 254 9.81 -32.86 -5.79
C THR A 254 9.00 -31.63 -5.34
N PRO A 255 8.35 -31.61 -4.15
CA PRO A 255 7.67 -30.40 -3.70
C PRO A 255 8.58 -29.17 -3.64
N ARG A 256 9.87 -29.31 -3.30
CA ARG A 256 10.81 -28.18 -3.24
C ARG A 256 11.08 -27.55 -4.61
N THR A 257 11.16 -28.35 -5.67
CA THR A 257 11.29 -27.83 -7.04
C THR A 257 9.96 -27.38 -7.63
N THR A 258 8.84 -28.00 -7.24
CA THR A 258 7.49 -27.60 -7.65
C THR A 258 7.08 -26.24 -7.08
N CYS A 259 7.36 -25.95 -5.79
CA CYS A 259 7.00 -24.67 -5.17
C CYS A 259 7.54 -23.46 -5.96
N GLY A 260 8.77 -23.54 -6.45
CA GLY A 260 9.39 -22.46 -7.24
C GLY A 260 8.62 -22.11 -8.52
N LYS A 261 7.86 -23.03 -9.13
CA LYS A 261 7.10 -22.75 -10.37
C LYS A 261 5.96 -21.76 -10.21
N CYS A 262 5.35 -21.70 -9.02
CA CYS A 262 4.24 -20.81 -8.72
C CYS A 262 4.65 -19.65 -7.80
N HIS A 263 5.64 -19.89 -6.94
CA HIS A 263 6.05 -18.95 -5.92
C HIS A 263 7.31 -18.16 -6.27
N ASN A 264 8.18 -18.58 -7.19
CA ASN A 264 9.27 -17.70 -7.64
C ASN A 264 8.82 -16.77 -8.77
N GLY A 265 9.34 -15.55 -8.73
CA GLY A 265 9.17 -14.55 -9.76
C GLY A 265 7.76 -13.98 -9.89
N GLN A 266 7.65 -12.97 -10.73
CA GLN A 266 6.39 -12.36 -11.11
C GLN A 266 6.55 -11.71 -12.49
N VAL A 267 5.66 -12.06 -13.42
CA VAL A 267 5.42 -11.28 -14.62
C VAL A 267 4.28 -10.32 -14.31
N ASP A 268 4.43 -9.04 -14.60
CA ASP A 268 3.29 -8.13 -14.74
C ASP A 268 3.09 -7.82 -16.22
N ALA A 269 1.96 -8.29 -16.76
CA ALA A 269 1.56 -8.01 -18.13
C ALA A 269 1.36 -6.51 -18.41
N ARG A 270 1.09 -5.69 -17.38
CA ARG A 270 0.97 -4.22 -17.48
C ARG A 270 2.31 -3.53 -17.58
N ALA A 271 3.32 -4.05 -16.86
CA ALA A 271 4.71 -3.61 -16.97
C ALA A 271 5.42 -4.17 -18.23
N GLY A 272 4.78 -5.11 -18.93
CA GLY A 272 5.31 -5.74 -20.13
C GLY A 272 6.50 -6.68 -19.87
N GLY A 273 6.70 -7.15 -18.63
CA GLY A 273 7.91 -7.86 -18.26
C GLY A 273 7.92 -8.51 -16.88
N GLN A 274 9.08 -9.04 -16.52
CA GLN A 274 9.36 -9.69 -15.24
C GLN A 274 9.66 -8.64 -14.16
N VAL A 275 8.81 -8.52 -13.16
CA VAL A 275 8.95 -7.58 -12.03
C VAL A 275 9.82 -8.16 -10.90
N ILE A 276 9.63 -9.45 -10.59
CA ILE A 276 10.45 -10.20 -9.63
C ILE A 276 11.18 -11.27 -10.42
N ALA A 277 12.51 -11.33 -10.36
CA ALA A 277 13.31 -12.32 -11.11
C ALA A 277 12.88 -13.77 -10.80
N SER A 278 12.98 -14.67 -11.78
CA SER A 278 12.47 -16.05 -11.71
C SER A 278 13.19 -16.97 -10.72
N ASP A 279 14.33 -16.54 -10.18
CA ASP A 279 15.08 -17.21 -9.12
C ASP A 279 14.81 -16.60 -7.73
N LYS A 280 14.06 -15.50 -7.66
CA LYS A 280 13.69 -14.81 -6.41
C LYS A 280 12.30 -15.22 -5.96
N PRO A 281 12.06 -15.38 -4.66
CA PRO A 281 10.73 -15.66 -4.16
C PRO A 281 9.79 -14.48 -4.45
N ASN A 282 8.52 -14.73 -4.75
CA ASN A 282 7.45 -13.74 -4.75
C ASN A 282 6.70 -13.85 -3.42
N CYS A 283 6.95 -12.91 -2.51
CA CYS A 283 6.31 -12.91 -1.19
C CYS A 283 4.77 -12.90 -1.28
N THR A 284 4.19 -12.20 -2.26
CA THR A 284 2.73 -12.07 -2.44
C THR A 284 2.05 -13.30 -3.03
N SER A 285 2.82 -14.28 -3.51
CA SER A 285 2.27 -15.59 -3.93
C SER A 285 1.75 -16.44 -2.76
N CYS A 286 2.07 -16.05 -1.52
CA CYS A 286 1.61 -16.72 -0.30
C CYS A 286 1.19 -15.73 0.81
N HIS A 287 1.89 -14.60 0.97
CA HIS A 287 1.56 -13.59 1.97
C HIS A 287 0.61 -12.53 1.42
N VAL A 288 -0.61 -12.52 1.95
CA VAL A 288 -1.59 -11.47 1.66
C VAL A 288 -1.32 -10.25 2.54
N GLN A 289 -0.93 -9.12 1.94
CA GLN A 289 -0.71 -7.86 2.68
C GLN A 289 -2.04 -7.15 3.01
N HIS A 290 -3.00 -7.17 2.09
CA HIS A 290 -4.30 -6.52 2.24
C HIS A 290 -5.39 -7.59 2.40
N LEU A 291 -5.65 -8.04 3.64
CA LEU A 291 -6.49 -9.23 3.92
C LEU A 291 -7.92 -9.16 3.35
N GLN A 292 -8.45 -7.97 3.06
CA GLN A 292 -9.81 -7.80 2.56
C GLN A 292 -9.93 -7.77 1.03
N ASP A 293 -8.85 -7.46 0.30
CA ASP A 293 -8.74 -7.44 -1.17
C ASP A 293 -10.02 -6.89 -1.84
N LYS A 294 -10.47 -7.40 -2.99
CA LYS A 294 -10.75 -8.82 -3.29
C LYS A 294 -9.78 -9.54 -4.24
N ARG A 295 -8.77 -8.87 -4.76
CA ARG A 295 -7.85 -9.34 -5.83
C ARG A 295 -6.62 -10.08 -5.29
N HIS A 296 -6.65 -10.54 -4.04
CA HIS A 296 -5.45 -10.77 -3.20
C HIS A 296 -4.51 -11.90 -3.62
N TRP A 297 -4.87 -12.65 -4.67
CA TRP A 297 -4.15 -13.80 -5.16
C TRP A 297 -3.99 -13.62 -6.66
N ASN A 298 -2.80 -13.90 -7.20
CA ASN A 298 -2.54 -13.84 -8.64
C ASN A 298 -3.67 -14.56 -9.39
N PRO A 299 -4.53 -13.85 -10.16
CA PRO A 299 -5.73 -14.47 -10.74
C PRO A 299 -5.41 -15.61 -11.71
N GLY A 300 -4.22 -15.59 -12.32
CA GLY A 300 -3.71 -16.67 -13.17
C GLY A 300 -3.39 -17.97 -12.41
N LEU A 301 -3.33 -17.93 -11.07
CA LEU A 301 -3.19 -19.11 -10.22
C LEU A 301 -4.52 -19.66 -9.71
N LEU A 302 -5.64 -18.92 -9.77
CA LEU A 302 -6.91 -19.33 -9.14
C LEU A 302 -7.78 -20.16 -10.09
N SER A 303 -8.32 -21.31 -9.66
CA SER A 303 -9.20 -22.17 -10.49
C SER A 303 -10.46 -21.44 -11.00
N THR A 304 -11.03 -21.92 -12.11
CA THR A 304 -12.14 -21.23 -12.82
C THR A 304 -13.35 -20.98 -11.93
N ASP A 305 -13.71 -21.95 -11.10
CA ASP A 305 -14.84 -21.88 -10.19
C ASP A 305 -14.63 -20.81 -9.09
N TYR A 306 -13.37 -20.46 -8.79
CA TYR A 306 -13.03 -19.42 -7.82
C TYR A 306 -13.07 -18.00 -8.43
N ALA A 307 -12.75 -17.86 -9.72
CA ALA A 307 -12.84 -16.58 -10.42
C ALA A 307 -14.31 -16.10 -10.53
N ASP A 308 -15.23 -17.03 -10.78
CA ASP A 308 -16.66 -16.73 -10.88
C ASP A 308 -17.26 -16.29 -9.53
N TYR A 309 -16.69 -16.75 -8.41
CA TYR A 309 -17.09 -16.31 -7.06
C TYR A 309 -16.66 -14.87 -6.74
N THR A 310 -15.65 -14.33 -7.42
CA THR A 310 -15.25 -12.92 -7.26
C THR A 310 -16.10 -11.93 -8.06
N ASP A 311 -16.76 -12.37 -9.14
CA ASP A 311 -17.60 -11.52 -10.00
C ASP A 311 -19.11 -11.63 -9.72
N ARG A 312 -19.58 -12.62 -8.95
CA ARG A 312 -20.99 -12.74 -8.55
C ARG A 312 -21.36 -11.84 -7.36
N LYS A 313 -21.53 -10.54 -7.63
CA LYS A 313 -22.39 -9.62 -6.84
C LYS A 313 -23.09 -8.61 -7.74
#